data_AF-A0A3R9EW04-F1
#
_entry.id   AF-A0A3R9EW04-F1
#
_cell.length_a   1.000
_cell.length_b   1.000
_cell.length_c   1.000
_cell.angle_alpha   90.00
_cell.angle_beta   90.00
_cell.angle_gamma   90.00
#
_symmetry.space_group_name_H-M   'P 1'
#
loop_
_entity.id
_entity.type
_entity.pdbx_description
1 polymer ?
#
loop_
_entity_poly.entity_id
_entity_poly.type
_entity_poly.pdbx_seq_one_letter_code
_entity_poly.pdbx_strand_id
1 'polypeptide(L)'
;MTNPNEILVNSISSGSGGSNIKIRLTDTSNAPIPISPLNLNNKFTFGSLNSSKSVSKALKASYYAETVPVTPGIVKSIATVNLIYD
;
A
#
# COMPACT_ATOMS: atom_id res chain seq x y z
N MET A 1 10.89 8.75 8.16
CA MET A 1 10.98 8.94 6.70
C MET A 1 9.58 8.82 6.12
N THR A 2 9.08 9.87 5.48
CA THR A 2 7.83 9.87 4.71
C THR A 2 8.01 9.05 3.42
N ASN A 3 6.98 8.34 2.98
CA ASN A 3 6.95 7.66 1.67
C ASN A 3 6.15 8.55 0.72
N PRO A 4 6.77 9.56 0.09
CA PRO A 4 6.07 10.64 -0.61
C PRO A 4 5.27 10.15 -1.82
N ASN A 5 5.57 8.95 -2.34
CA ASN A 5 4.94 8.41 -3.53
C ASN A 5 3.91 7.30 -3.24
N GLU A 6 3.73 6.94 -1.96
CA GLU A 6 2.74 5.93 -1.54
C GLU A 6 2.99 4.55 -2.21
N ILE A 7 4.27 4.27 -2.51
CA ILE A 7 4.72 3.08 -3.22
C ILE A 7 5.44 2.13 -2.27
N LEU A 8 5.17 0.85 -2.43
CA LEU A 8 5.87 -0.23 -1.78
C LEU A 8 7.04 -0.66 -2.66
N VAL A 9 8.26 -0.40 -2.17
CA VAL A 9 9.50 -0.64 -2.91
C VAL A 9 9.76 -2.14 -3.04
N ASN A 10 10.26 -2.56 -4.20
CA ASN A 10 10.70 -3.94 -4.41
C ASN A 10 11.84 -4.27 -3.43
N SER A 11 11.63 -5.26 -2.57
CA SER A 11 12.62 -5.72 -1.58
C SER A 11 13.54 -6.81 -2.12
N ILE A 12 13.34 -7.28 -3.36
CA ILE A 12 14.24 -8.22 -4.01
C ILE A 12 15.45 -7.47 -4.58
N SER A 13 16.65 -7.99 -4.32
CA SER A 13 17.89 -7.45 -4.88
C SER A 13 17.92 -7.47 -6.41
N SER A 14 18.69 -6.58 -7.03
CA SER A 14 18.74 -6.38 -8.48
C SER A 14 19.14 -7.61 -9.31
N GLY A 15 19.79 -8.62 -8.71
CA GLY A 15 20.18 -9.85 -9.42
C GLY A 15 19.00 -10.77 -9.79
N SER A 16 17.85 -10.64 -9.12
CA SER A 16 16.64 -11.41 -9.42
C SER A 16 15.35 -10.57 -9.38
N GLY A 17 15.48 -9.33 -8.95
CA GLY A 17 14.37 -8.39 -8.78
C GLY A 17 14.06 -7.67 -10.09
N GLY A 18 12.77 -7.48 -10.36
CA GLY A 18 12.33 -6.57 -11.41
C GLY A 18 12.76 -5.14 -11.09
N SER A 19 13.19 -4.39 -12.11
CA SER A 19 13.65 -3.00 -11.97
C SER A 19 12.63 -2.02 -12.57
N ASN A 20 12.65 -0.78 -12.08
CA ASN A 20 11.73 0.30 -12.49
C ASN A 20 10.24 0.01 -12.27
N ILE A 21 9.92 -1.01 -11.47
CA ILE A 21 8.56 -1.41 -11.11
C ILE A 21 8.43 -1.51 -9.59
N LYS A 22 7.30 -1.05 -9.07
CA LYS A 22 6.95 -1.02 -7.65
C LYS A 22 5.54 -1.59 -7.45
N ILE A 23 5.13 -1.70 -6.20
CA ILE A 23 3.74 -2.02 -5.85
C ILE A 23 3.06 -0.74 -5.34
N ARG A 24 1.80 -0.50 -5.72
CA ARG A 24 0.98 0.58 -5.17
C ARG A 24 -0.29 -0.01 -4.54
N LEU A 25 -0.71 0.58 -3.42
CA LEU A 25 -1.99 0.26 -2.80
C LEU A 25 -2.99 1.37 -3.13
N THR A 26 -4.19 0.98 -3.56
CA THR A 26 -5.29 1.89 -3.85
C THR A 26 -6.59 1.42 -3.18
N ASP A 27 -7.53 2.33 -3.00
CA ASP A 27 -8.87 1.97 -2.59
C ASP A 27 -9.73 1.48 -3.78
N THR A 28 -11.02 1.24 -3.53
CA THR A 28 -11.94 0.74 -4.55
C THR A 28 -12.19 1.71 -5.69
N SER A 29 -12.00 3.01 -5.47
CA SER A 29 -12.06 4.09 -6.48
C SER A 29 -10.75 4.28 -7.25
N ASN A 30 -9.75 3.44 -6.96
CA ASN A 30 -8.37 3.53 -7.46
C ASN A 30 -7.61 4.76 -6.92
N ALA A 31 -8.10 5.40 -5.86
CA ALA A 31 -7.36 6.45 -5.18
C ALA A 31 -6.19 5.82 -4.40
N PRO A 32 -4.97 6.35 -4.51
CA PRO A 32 -3.82 5.88 -3.73
C PRO A 32 -4.04 5.94 -2.21
N ILE A 33 -3.50 4.96 -1.50
CA ILE A 33 -3.55 4.91 -0.04
C ILE A 33 -2.21 5.41 0.51
N PRO A 34 -2.18 6.48 1.33
CA PRO A 34 -0.92 7.02 1.81
C PRO A 34 -0.19 6.05 2.74
N ILE A 35 1.07 5.76 2.42
CA ILE A 35 1.94 4.81 3.16
C ILE A 35 2.99 5.58 3.98
N SER A 36 2.54 6.51 4.82
CA SER A 36 3.42 7.40 5.60
C SER A 36 3.58 6.94 7.05
N PRO A 37 4.53 7.52 7.83
CA PRO A 37 4.55 7.38 9.28
C PRO A 37 3.15 7.59 9.86
N LEU A 38 2.84 6.93 10.98
CA LEU A 38 1.53 6.98 11.61
C LEU A 38 1.02 8.43 11.67
N ASN A 39 -0.08 8.68 10.97
CA ASN A 39 -0.81 9.94 10.99
C ASN A 39 -2.28 9.63 11.29
N LEU A 40 -2.75 10.04 12.47
CA LEU A 40 -4.12 9.77 12.93
C LEU A 40 -5.19 10.46 12.08
N ASN A 41 -4.82 11.42 11.23
CA ASN A 41 -5.72 12.04 10.26
C ASN A 41 -5.95 11.15 9.01
N ASN A 42 -5.13 10.12 8.80
CA ASN A 42 -5.30 9.14 7.73
C ASN A 42 -5.86 7.82 8.29
N LYS A 43 -7.07 7.90 8.86
CA LYS A 43 -7.77 6.76 9.45
C LYS A 43 -8.99 6.36 8.64
N PHE A 44 -9.29 5.07 8.64
CA PHE A 44 -10.58 4.58 8.14
C PHE A 44 -11.66 4.82 9.20
N THR A 45 -12.73 5.53 8.84
CA THR A 45 -13.88 5.71 9.73
C THR A 45 -14.87 4.57 9.52
N PHE A 46 -15.05 3.75 10.55
CA PHE A 46 -15.98 2.61 10.55
C PHE A 46 -17.29 2.87 11.33
N GLY A 47 -17.38 4.04 11.99
CA GLY A 47 -18.46 4.39 12.91
C GLY A 47 -18.45 3.52 14.18
N SER A 48 -19.50 3.62 14.99
CA SER A 48 -19.60 2.80 16.21
C SER A 48 -19.65 1.31 15.87
N LEU A 49 -18.80 0.53 16.54
CA LEU A 49 -18.82 -0.93 16.50
C LEU A 49 -19.78 -1.46 17.58
N ASN A 50 -20.40 -2.60 17.31
CA ASN A 50 -21.16 -3.37 18.30
C ASN A 50 -21.00 -4.86 18.00
N SER A 51 -21.49 -5.72 18.90
CA SER A 51 -21.34 -7.18 18.79
C SER A 51 -21.92 -7.80 17.52
N SER A 52 -22.80 -7.07 16.82
CA SER A 52 -23.48 -7.54 15.62
C SER A 52 -22.96 -6.88 14.34
N LYS A 53 -22.00 -5.96 14.43
CA LYS A 53 -21.51 -5.17 13.30
C LYS A 53 -20.08 -5.57 12.92
N SER A 54 -19.96 -6.19 11.76
CA SER A 54 -18.68 -6.35 11.07
C SER A 54 -18.44 -5.17 10.13
N VAL A 55 -17.19 -4.74 10.04
CA VAL A 55 -16.77 -3.67 9.13
C VAL A 55 -15.63 -4.15 8.26
N SER A 56 -15.64 -3.75 6.99
CA SER A 56 -14.62 -4.14 6.02
C SER A 56 -14.15 -2.93 5.24
N LYS A 57 -12.88 -2.95 4.84
CA LYS A 57 -12.30 -2.01 3.90
C LYS A 57 -11.55 -2.79 2.83
N ALA A 58 -11.96 -2.64 1.59
CA ALA A 58 -11.27 -3.25 0.46
C ALA A 58 -10.06 -2.40 0.05
N LEU A 59 -8.99 -3.11 -0.32
CA LEU A 59 -7.72 -2.58 -0.76
C LEU A 59 -7.37 -3.27 -2.08
N LYS A 60 -6.82 -2.55 -3.05
CA LYS A 60 -6.27 -3.11 -4.29
C LYS A 60 -4.76 -2.96 -4.26
N ALA A 61 -4.05 -4.00 -4.70
CA ALA A 61 -2.62 -3.94 -4.95
C ALA A 61 -2.38 -4.03 -6.46
N SER A 62 -1.54 -3.15 -6.98
CA SER A 62 -1.19 -3.11 -8.40
C SER A 62 0.29 -2.86 -8.61
N TYR A 63 0.79 -3.24 -9.78
CA TYR A 63 2.11 -2.81 -10.23
C TYR A 63 2.08 -1.34 -10.65
N TYR A 64 3.15 -0.62 -10.36
CA TYR A 64 3.38 0.75 -10.79
C TYR A 64 4.76 0.85 -11.43
N ALA A 65 4.81 1.23 -12.70
CA ALA A 65 6.06 1.54 -13.39
C ALA A 65 6.53 2.93 -12.95
N GLU A 66 7.66 2.98 -12.25
CA GLU A 66 8.27 4.23 -11.79
C GLU A 66 8.94 4.95 -12.95
N THR A 67 9.64 4.19 -13.80
CA THR A 67 10.29 4.66 -15.01
C THR A 67 10.21 3.58 -16.10
N VAL A 68 10.46 3.96 -17.35
CA VAL A 68 10.53 3.04 -18.49
C VAL A 68 11.93 3.03 -19.10
N PRO A 69 12.44 1.88 -19.59
CA PRO A 69 11.77 0.57 -19.63
C PRO A 69 11.76 -0.15 -18.27
N VAL A 70 10.74 -0.98 -18.04
CA VAL A 70 10.70 -1.93 -16.90
C VAL A 70 11.51 -3.18 -17.25
N THR A 71 12.30 -3.68 -16.29
CA THR A 71 13.03 -4.95 -16.47
C THR A 71 12.29 -6.09 -15.77
N PRO A 72 12.07 -7.24 -16.43
CA PRO A 72 11.45 -8.40 -15.81
C PRO A 72 12.21 -8.92 -14.59
N GLY A 73 11.48 -9.46 -13.62
CA GLY A 73 12.04 -10.09 -12.43
C GLY A 73 11.02 -10.22 -11.32
N ILE A 74 11.44 -10.75 -10.17
CA ILE A 74 10.56 -10.92 -9.02
C ILE A 74 10.28 -9.55 -8.40
N VAL A 75 9.01 -9.29 -8.08
CA VAL A 75 8.60 -8.10 -7.34
C VAL A 75 7.98 -8.55 -6.02
N LYS A 76 8.59 -8.15 -4.91
CA LYS A 76 8.10 -8.44 -3.56
C LYS A 76 8.15 -7.17 -2.74
N SER A 77 7.12 -6.91 -1.94
CA SER A 77 7.19 -5.90 -0.90
C SER A 77 6.38 -6.35 0.32
N ILE A 78 6.72 -5.78 1.47
CA ILE A 78 6.08 -6.10 2.76
C ILE A 78 5.60 -4.78 3.36
N ALA A 79 4.34 -4.75 3.78
CA ALA A 79 3.74 -3.61 4.45
C ALA A 79 2.97 -4.08 5.69
N THR A 80 2.83 -3.19 6.66
CA THR A 80 2.06 -3.42 7.88
C THR A 80 0.81 -2.54 7.86
N VAL A 81 -0.36 -3.13 8.14
CA VAL A 81 -1.61 -2.38 8.34
C VAL A 81 -1.84 -2.23 9.83
N ASN A 82 -1.95 -0.98 10.30
CA ASN A 82 -2.30 -0.69 11.67
C ASN A 82 -3.79 -0.34 11.75
N LEU A 83 -4.55 -1.08 12.56
CA LEU A 83 -5.93 -0.75 12.90
C LEU A 83 -5.93 -0.13 14.29
N ILE A 84 -6.19 1.17 14.36
CA ILE A 84 -6.20 1.95 15.60
C ILE A 84 -7.65 2.33 15.86
N TYR A 85 -8.14 2.02 17.06
CA TYR A 85 -9.46 2.39 17.52
C TYR A 85 -9.37 3.62 18.45
N ASP A 86 -10.44 4.41 18.46
CA ASP A 86 -10.64 5.51 19.42
C ASP A 86 -11.46 5.03 20.62
#